data_AF-A0A1V3J7I4-F1
#
_entry.id   AF-A0A1V3J7I4-F1
#
_cell.length_a   1.000
_cell.length_b   1.000
_cell.length_c   1.000
_cell.angle_alpha   90.00
_cell.angle_beta   90.00
_cell.angle_gamma   90.00
#
_symmetry.space_group_name_H-M   'P 1'
#
loop_
_entity.id
_entity.type
_entity.pdbx_description
1 polymer ?
#
loop_
_entity_poly.entity_id
_entity_poly.type
_entity_poly.pdbx_seq_one_letter_code
_entity_poly.pdbx_strand_id
1 'polypeptide(L)'
;MARKSFITALPKEIVEALHERIRAAEYGDHMAMVEWVKQQGYHASKSAMCRYTLELKARDGYEGGAGSFKLHTQMHSKDSNLEMLYKELGELEYRRQEILNRIRDLMGK
;
A
#
# COMPACT_ATOMS: atom_id res chain seq x y z
N MET A 1 -15.80 12.51 20.76
CA MET A 1 -16.87 11.60 20.31
C MET A 1 -16.39 10.87 19.05
N ALA A 2 -16.22 9.55 19.11
CA ALA A 2 -15.85 8.77 17.93
C ALA A 2 -17.03 8.77 16.94
N ARG A 3 -16.83 9.38 15.77
CA ARG A 3 -17.85 9.48 14.73
C ARG A 3 -18.06 8.05 14.18
N LYS A 4 -19.27 7.48 14.30
CA LYS A 4 -19.60 6.17 13.73
C LYS A 4 -19.18 6.16 12.25
N SER A 5 -18.29 5.24 11.87
CA SER A 5 -17.88 5.07 10.48
C SER A 5 -19.08 4.57 9.67
N PHE A 6 -19.25 5.04 8.44
CA PHE A 6 -20.36 4.63 7.56
C PHE A 6 -20.42 3.11 7.35
N ILE A 7 -19.29 2.44 7.54
CA ILE A 7 -19.09 0.99 7.56
C ILE A 7 -19.94 0.28 8.61
N THR A 8 -20.23 0.94 9.74
CA THR A 8 -21.12 0.35 10.77
C THR A 8 -22.58 0.21 10.31
N ALA A 9 -22.97 0.90 9.25
CA ALA A 9 -24.30 0.81 8.64
C ALA A 9 -24.34 -0.18 7.45
N LEU A 10 -23.20 -0.75 7.07
CA LEU A 10 -23.09 -1.68 5.94
C LEU A 10 -23.15 -3.13 6.44
N PRO A 11 -23.88 -4.04 5.75
CA PRO A 11 -23.82 -5.47 6.02
C PRO A 11 -22.41 -6.00 5.84
N LYS A 12 -22.05 -7.04 6.60
CA LYS A 12 -20.71 -7.65 6.55
C LYS A 12 -20.29 -8.02 5.13
N GLU A 13 -21.20 -8.61 4.35
CA GLU A 13 -20.95 -9.02 2.96
C GLU A 13 -20.53 -7.84 2.07
N ILE A 14 -21.16 -6.68 2.24
CA ILE A 14 -20.82 -5.47 1.47
C ILE A 14 -19.49 -4.89 1.94
N VAL A 15 -19.18 -4.99 3.24
CA VAL A 15 -17.89 -4.55 3.79
C VAL A 15 -16.75 -5.40 3.24
N GLU A 16 -16.91 -6.73 3.19
CA GLU A 16 -15.90 -7.64 2.64
C GLU A 16 -15.71 -7.38 1.14
N ALA A 17 -16.78 -7.23 0.37
CA ALA A 17 -16.69 -6.88 -1.05
C ALA A 17 -16.06 -5.50 -1.29
N LEU A 18 -16.28 -4.54 -0.38
CA LEU A 18 -15.63 -3.23 -0.43
C LEU A 18 -14.12 -3.35 -0.19
N HIS A 19 -13.68 -4.18 0.75
CA HIS A 19 -12.24 -4.40 1.02
C HIS A 19 -11.53 -4.95 -0.20
N GLU A 20 -12.09 -5.98 -0.82
CA GLU A 20 -11.53 -6.59 -2.02
C GLU A 20 -11.38 -5.58 -3.15
N ARG A 21 -12.38 -4.71 -3.35
CA ARG A 21 -12.32 -3.64 -4.35
C ARG A 21 -11.29 -2.57 -4.01
N ILE A 22 -11.18 -2.17 -2.74
CA ILE A 22 -10.17 -1.21 -2.29
C ILE A 22 -8.76 -1.76 -2.50
N ARG A 23 -8.54 -3.05 -2.20
CA ARG A 23 -7.24 -3.73 -2.40
C ARG A 23 -6.91 -3.88 -3.89
N ALA A 24 -7.88 -4.28 -4.71
CA ALA A 24 -7.71 -4.38 -6.16
C ALA A 24 -7.38 -3.04 -6.83
N ALA A 25 -7.87 -1.94 -6.25
CA ALA A 25 -7.55 -0.57 -6.68
C ALA A 25 -6.29 0.01 -6.00
N GLU A 26 -5.50 -0.82 -5.30
CA GLU A 26 -4.29 -0.41 -4.57
C GLU A 26 -4.52 0.77 -3.61
N TYR A 27 -5.67 0.78 -2.93
CA TYR A 27 -6.12 1.85 -2.04
C TYR A 27 -6.39 3.20 -2.74
N GLY A 28 -6.51 3.19 -4.07
CA GLY A 28 -6.83 4.33 -4.92
C GLY A 28 -8.32 4.53 -5.18
N ASP A 29 -8.61 5.50 -6.06
CA ASP A 29 -9.92 5.84 -6.62
C ASP A 29 -11.12 5.80 -5.64
N HIS A 30 -11.09 6.70 -4.66
CA HIS A 30 -12.15 6.82 -3.66
C HIS A 30 -13.51 7.21 -4.27
N MET A 31 -13.55 7.83 -5.46
CA MET A 31 -14.80 8.20 -6.10
C MET A 31 -15.49 6.96 -6.68
N ALA A 32 -14.75 6.09 -7.36
CA ALA A 32 -15.30 4.82 -7.82
C ALA A 32 -15.85 3.95 -6.67
N MET A 33 -15.15 3.94 -5.52
CA MET A 33 -15.62 3.20 -4.34
C MET A 33 -16.91 3.81 -3.75
N VAL A 34 -17.02 5.14 -3.71
CA VAL A 34 -18.24 5.82 -3.28
C VAL A 34 -19.41 5.50 -4.21
N GLU A 35 -19.20 5.57 -5.52
CA GLU A 35 -20.25 5.26 -6.49
C GLU A 35 -20.66 3.79 -6.43
N TRP A 36 -19.72 2.88 -6.21
CA TRP A 36 -20.05 1.48 -6.01
C TRP A 36 -20.90 1.25 -4.75
N VAL A 37 -20.55 1.89 -3.62
CA VAL A 37 -21.35 1.78 -2.39
C VAL A 37 -22.76 2.35 -2.59
N LYS A 38 -22.91 3.42 -3.39
CA LYS A 38 -24.22 3.95 -3.80
C LYS A 38 -25.01 2.97 -4.65
N GLN A 39 -24.37 2.26 -5.59
CA GLN A 39 -25.00 1.21 -6.38
C GLN A 39 -25.50 0.05 -5.51
N GLN A 40 -24.88 -0.21 -4.37
CA GLN A 40 -25.35 -1.19 -3.38
C GLN A 40 -26.51 -0.66 -2.51
N GLY A 41 -26.97 0.57 -2.72
CA GLY A 41 -28.08 1.18 -1.97
C GLY A 41 -27.66 1.94 -0.71
N TYR A 42 -26.35 2.15 -0.49
CA TYR A 42 -25.83 2.79 0.71
C TYR A 42 -25.19 4.15 0.43
N HIS A 43 -25.26 5.06 1.40
CA HIS A 43 -24.66 6.37 1.25
C HIS A 43 -23.25 6.41 1.84
N ALA A 44 -22.26 6.76 1.02
CA ALA A 44 -20.91 7.06 1.46
C ALA A 44 -20.49 8.45 0.97
N SER A 45 -19.79 9.21 1.82
CA SER A 45 -19.15 10.46 1.40
C SER A 45 -17.70 10.22 1.01
N LYS A 46 -17.18 10.98 0.04
CA LYS A 46 -15.78 10.91 -0.40
C LYS A 46 -14.80 11.02 0.77
N SER A 47 -15.04 11.96 1.69
CA SER A 47 -14.19 12.18 2.86
C SER A 47 -14.28 11.04 3.89
N ALA A 48 -15.41 10.33 3.97
CA ALA A 48 -15.52 9.15 4.82
C ALA A 48 -14.84 7.94 4.17
N MET A 49 -14.99 7.75 2.86
CA MET A 49 -14.32 6.70 2.11
C MET A 49 -12.80 6.86 2.17
N CYS A 50 -12.28 8.05 1.88
CA CYS A 50 -10.84 8.33 1.92
C CYS A 50 -10.22 8.03 3.30
N ARG A 51 -10.87 8.47 4.39
CA ARG A 51 -10.43 8.14 5.76
C ARG A 51 -10.48 6.64 6.02
N TYR A 52 -11.55 5.98 5.62
CA TYR A 52 -11.70 4.55 5.80
C TYR A 52 -10.65 3.74 5.04
N THR A 53 -10.36 4.11 3.79
CA THR A 53 -9.31 3.50 2.98
C THR A 53 -7.94 3.65 3.63
N LEU A 54 -7.64 4.80 4.24
CA LEU A 54 -6.40 5.00 5.00
C LEU A 54 -6.34 4.11 6.25
N GLU A 55 -7.43 3.97 6.98
CA GLU A 55 -7.51 3.07 8.14
C GLU A 55 -7.37 1.59 7.72
N LEU A 56 -8.00 1.18 6.62
CA LEU A 56 -7.89 -0.18 6.07
C LEU A 56 -6.45 -0.47 5.63
N LYS A 57 -5.84 0.47 4.91
CA LYS A 57 -4.43 0.40 4.49
C LYS A 57 -3.48 0.21 5.67
N ALA A 58 -3.71 0.94 6.76
CA ALA A 58 -2.93 0.81 7.98
C ALA A 58 -3.14 -0.54 8.68
N ARG A 59 -4.37 -1.08 8.68
CA ARG A 59 -4.70 -2.40 9.26
C ARG A 59 -4.14 -3.58 8.46
N ASP A 60 -4.11 -3.45 7.13
CA ASP A 60 -3.56 -4.46 6.23
C ASP A 60 -2.01 -4.49 6.28
N GLY A 61 -1.37 -3.66 7.12
CA GLY A 61 0.09 -3.61 7.24
C GLY A 61 0.79 -2.99 6.03
N TYR A 62 0.03 -2.30 5.17
CA TYR A 62 0.57 -1.65 3.99
C TYR A 62 1.26 -0.35 4.40
N GLU A 63 2.59 -0.39 4.58
CA GLU A 63 3.46 0.72 4.99
C GLU A 63 3.59 1.86 3.93
N GLY A 64 2.60 2.06 3.08
CA GLY A 64 2.48 3.23 2.22
C GLY A 64 1.89 4.42 2.96
N GLY A 65 2.55 4.90 4.01
CA GLY A 65 2.06 5.95 4.92
C GLY A 65 2.00 7.34 4.27
N ALA A 66 0.87 8.02 4.42
CA ALA A 66 0.63 9.41 4.02
C ALA A 66 1.47 10.47 4.79
N GLY A 67 2.37 10.04 5.69
CA GLY A 67 3.45 10.87 6.25
C GLY A 67 4.82 10.63 5.58
N SER A 68 5.06 9.44 5.05
CA SER A 68 6.29 9.09 4.32
C SER A 68 6.21 9.54 2.86
N PHE A 69 5.02 9.54 2.25
CA PHE A 69 4.85 9.99 0.87
C PHE A 69 5.23 11.46 0.66
N LYS A 70 4.96 12.38 1.61
CA LYS A 70 5.39 13.78 1.46
C LYS A 70 6.91 13.96 1.53
N LEU A 71 7.61 13.08 2.26
CA LEU A 71 9.07 13.06 2.34
C LEU A 71 9.68 12.35 1.11
N HIS A 72 9.00 11.33 0.57
CA HIS A 72 9.48 10.53 -0.56
C HIS A 72 9.16 11.17 -1.94
N THR A 73 8.03 11.85 -2.10
CA THR A 73 7.70 12.55 -3.36
C THR A 73 8.49 13.83 -3.59
N GLN A 74 9.05 14.43 -2.54
CA GLN A 74 10.04 15.51 -2.72
C GLN A 74 11.42 14.99 -3.13
N MET A 75 11.72 13.70 -2.91
CA MET A 75 12.99 13.08 -3.34
C MET A 75 12.94 12.43 -4.72
N HIS A 76 11.76 12.01 -5.20
CA HIS A 76 11.64 11.21 -6.43
C HIS A 76 10.89 11.91 -7.56
N SER A 77 11.27 13.15 -7.85
CA SER A 77 10.88 13.77 -9.12
C SER A 77 11.78 13.23 -10.25
N LYS A 78 11.34 12.09 -10.81
CA LYS A 78 11.61 11.55 -12.15
C LYS A 78 13.02 11.15 -12.61
N ASP A 79 14.12 11.59 -11.98
CA ASP A 79 15.48 11.13 -12.35
C ASP A 79 16.04 10.02 -11.43
N SER A 80 15.61 9.99 -10.16
CA SER A 80 16.22 9.15 -9.12
C SER A 80 15.83 7.67 -9.13
N ASN A 81 14.95 7.20 -10.03
CA ASN A 81 14.51 5.80 -10.00
C ASN A 81 15.56 4.85 -10.62
N LEU A 82 16.26 5.31 -11.67
CA LEU A 82 17.27 4.51 -12.37
C LEU A 82 18.54 4.32 -11.53
N GLU A 83 19.03 5.40 -10.91
CA GLU A 83 20.19 5.34 -10.00
C GLU A 83 19.91 4.47 -8.78
N MET A 84 18.67 4.51 -8.26
CA MET A 84 18.29 3.67 -7.13
C MET A 84 18.19 2.20 -7.51
N LEU A 85 17.66 1.89 -8.70
CA LEU A 85 17.67 0.54 -9.25
C LEU A 85 19.10 0.04 -9.51
N TYR A 86 20.01 0.89 -9.99
CA TYR A 86 21.42 0.52 -10.15
C TYR A 86 22.12 0.28 -8.81
N LYS A 87 21.80 1.08 -7.80
CA LYS A 87 22.34 0.90 -6.45
C LYS A 87 21.83 -0.41 -5.83
N GLU A 88 20.53 -0.67 -5.92
CA GLU A 88 19.91 -1.91 -5.43
C GLU A 88 20.48 -3.14 -6.15
N LEU A 89 20.70 -3.04 -7.47
CA LEU A 89 21.37 -4.08 -8.25
C LEU A 89 22.81 -4.31 -7.76
N GLY A 90 23.58 -3.25 -7.50
CA GLY A 90 24.93 -3.35 -6.98
C GLY A 90 25.01 -4.01 -5.60
N GLU A 91 24.07 -3.68 -4.70
CA GLU A 91 23.97 -4.30 -3.37
C GLU A 91 23.64 -5.79 -3.47
N LEU A 92 22.76 -6.19 -4.40
CA LEU A 92 22.45 -7.60 -4.67
C LEU A 92 23.65 -8.36 -5.23
N GLU A 93 24.41 -7.78 -6.15
CA GLU A 93 25.61 -8.41 -6.70
C GLU A 93 26.71 -8.60 -5.64
N TYR A 94 26.91 -7.58 -4.80
CA TYR A 94 27.85 -7.67 -3.69
C TYR A 94 27.46 -8.79 -2.72
N ARG A 95 26.18 -8.84 -2.33
CA ARG A 95 25.65 -9.87 -1.43
C ARG A 95 25.75 -11.28 -2.03
N ARG A 96 25.53 -11.42 -3.34
CA ARG A 96 25.77 -12.68 -4.07
C ARG A 96 27.23 -13.11 -3.95
N GLN A 97 28.17 -12.19 -4.14
CA GLN A 97 29.60 -12.50 -4.05
C GLN A 97 30.02 -12.88 -2.62
N GLU A 98 29.48 -12.22 -1.60
CA GLU A 98 29.69 -12.61 -0.20
C GLU A 98 29.19 -14.02 0.10
N ILE A 99 28.00 -14.36 -0.39
CA ILE A 99 27.43 -15.71 -0.23
C ILE A 99 28.29 -16.75 -0.93
N LEU A 100 28.73 -16.48 -2.16
CA LEU A 100 29.63 -17.38 -2.89
C LEU A 100 30.99 -17.54 -2.21
N ASN A 101 31.53 -16.48 -1.62
CA ASN A 101 32.78 -16.55 -0.85
C ASN A 101 32.59 -17.38 0.42
N ARG A 102 31.47 -17.22 1.13
CA ARG A 102 31.12 -18.07 2.28
C ARG A 102 30.96 -19.54 1.88
N ILE A 103 30.30 -19.81 0.76
CA ILE A 103 30.17 -21.18 0.22
C ILE A 103 31.55 -21.75 -0.09
N ARG A 104 32.44 -20.98 -0.70
CA ARG A 104 33.81 -21.40 -1.01
C ARG A 104 34.62 -21.68 0.25
N ASP A 105 34.50 -20.86 1.28
CA ASP A 105 35.17 -21.06 2.57
C ASP A 105 34.68 -22.36 3.25
N LEU A 106 33.39 -22.65 3.14
CA LEU A 106 32.78 -23.89 3.64
C LEU A 106 33.14 -25.14 2.82
N MET A 107 33.38 -25.01 1.51
CA MET A 107 33.83 -26.11 0.65
C MET A 107 35.35 -26.26 0.57
N GLY A 108 36.11 -25.30 1.10
CA GLY A 108 37.59 -25.29 1.15
C GLY A 108 38.18 -25.86 2.44
N LYS A 109 37.33 -26.37 3.35
CA LYS A 109 37.68 -27.25 4.47
C LYS A 109 37.23 -28.66 4.16
#